data_AF-A0A0D0BY72-F1
#
_entry.id   AF-A0A0D0BY72-F1
#
_cell.length_a   1.000
_cell.length_b   1.000
_cell.length_c   1.000
_cell.angle_alpha   90.00
_cell.angle_beta   90.00
_cell.angle_gamma   90.00
#
_symmetry.space_group_name_H-M   'P 1'
#
loop_
_entity.id
_entity.type
_entity.pdbx_description
1 polymer ?
#
loop_
_entity_poly.entity_id
_entity_poly.type
_entity_poly.pdbx_seq_one_letter_code
_entity_poly.pdbx_strand_id
1 'polypeptide(L)'
;MCGVRLRIPSLPADNPQQAEEASQAGGNANHLCQKCEVGGAYEVTASDEGYHALFDDAVRQMQTNTGTKDKVAQYWIDILLEKAKIFKRENPDKSQDEITMELLGWLRDQPDLDPTQDTPVEILHTILLGIVKYVWHLFHTSLTDAQKSLFYNNNLIGKHFKTLMQTMAFHVHSLVTLDHFNLIQSVDELGAMLWVHEISNMDMYLDDLKILIGNTLDAFAAVDAAKIINKVKLHLLTHIIPDICHFGPIIQNSTEQWPGSKP
;
A
#
# COMPACT_ATOMS: atom_id res chain seq x y z
N MET A 1 -32.37 5.56 22.41
CA MET A 1 -31.45 6.63 22.01
C MET A 1 -30.13 6.40 22.73
N CYS A 2 -29.05 6.04 22.03
CA CYS A 2 -27.72 5.94 22.62
C CYS A 2 -27.02 7.29 22.49
N GLY A 3 -26.74 7.95 23.61
CA GLY A 3 -25.97 9.18 23.66
C GLY A 3 -24.49 8.87 23.86
N VAL A 4 -23.62 9.45 23.03
CA VAL A 4 -22.16 9.40 23.21
C VAL A 4 -21.78 10.41 24.30
N ARG A 5 -21.10 9.94 25.35
CA ARG A 5 -20.56 10.79 26.40
C ARG A 5 -19.06 10.96 26.16
N LEU A 6 -18.67 12.08 25.56
CA LEU A 6 -17.26 12.48 25.46
C LEU A 6 -16.76 12.91 26.83
N ARG A 7 -15.80 12.16 27.38
CA ARG A 7 -14.96 12.64 28.48
C ARG A 7 -13.60 13.01 27.92
N ILE A 8 -13.15 14.23 28.21
CA ILE A 8 -11.80 14.69 27.89
C ILE A 8 -11.06 14.77 29.23
N PRO A 9 -10.12 13.86 29.53
CA PRO A 9 -9.27 14.01 30.71
C PRO A 9 -8.11 14.92 30.34
N SER A 10 -8.12 16.14 30.88
CA SER A 10 -7.00 17.07 30.83
C SER A 10 -6.52 17.34 32.25
N LEU A 11 -5.65 16.49 32.82
CA LEU A 11 -4.80 16.82 33.97
C LEU A 11 -3.56 15.89 34.02
N PRO A 12 -2.44 16.33 34.61
CA PRO A 12 -1.17 15.62 34.56
C PRO A 12 -1.00 14.60 35.71
N ALA A 13 -0.32 13.49 35.36
CA ALA A 13 0.41 12.53 36.19
C ALA A 13 -0.36 11.49 37.04
N ASP A 14 -0.06 10.24 36.70
CA ASP A 14 -0.06 8.98 37.48
C ASP A 14 -1.25 8.73 38.43
N ASN A 15 -2.42 8.52 37.83
CA ASN A 15 -3.63 8.07 38.52
C ASN A 15 -3.89 6.59 38.16
N PRO A 16 -4.16 5.68 39.13
CA PRO A 16 -4.60 4.30 38.87
C PRO A 16 -5.75 4.19 37.85
N GLN A 17 -6.62 5.20 37.80
CA GLN A 17 -7.70 5.30 36.82
C GLN A 17 -7.20 5.41 35.36
N GLN A 18 -6.00 5.95 35.16
CA GLN A 18 -5.37 6.05 33.84
C GLN A 18 -4.84 4.69 33.34
N ALA A 19 -4.49 3.76 34.25
CA ALA A 19 -4.17 2.37 33.91
C ALA A 19 -5.43 1.54 33.59
N GLU A 20 -6.60 1.96 34.08
CA GLU A 20 -7.89 1.36 33.74
C GLU A 20 -8.39 1.84 32.36
N GLU A 21 -8.02 3.06 31.95
CA GLU A 21 -8.41 3.66 30.66
C GLU A 21 -7.36 3.50 29.54
N ALA A 22 -6.09 3.22 29.87
CA ALA A 22 -5.01 2.98 28.91
C ALA A 22 -4.67 1.48 28.80
N SER A 23 -4.27 1.00 27.61
CA SER A 23 -3.97 -0.42 27.37
C SER A 23 -2.65 -0.92 28.00
N GLN A 24 -2.13 -0.24 29.02
CA GLN A 24 -0.89 -0.56 29.72
C GLN A 24 -1.18 -0.90 31.20
N ALA A 25 -0.58 -1.96 31.73
CA ALA A 25 -0.57 -2.25 33.15
C ALA A 25 0.65 -1.58 33.80
N GLY A 26 0.51 -1.11 35.05
CA GLY A 26 1.59 -0.40 35.75
C GLY A 26 2.90 -1.21 35.83
N GLY A 27 4.04 -0.53 36.00
CA GLY A 27 5.38 -1.11 35.82
C GLY A 27 5.78 -2.32 36.69
N ASN A 28 4.96 -2.70 37.67
CA ASN A 28 5.13 -3.90 38.50
C ASN A 28 4.24 -5.09 38.07
N ALA A 29 3.53 -4.98 36.94
CA ALA A 29 2.67 -6.04 36.43
C ALA A 29 3.47 -7.07 35.62
N ASN A 30 3.17 -8.37 35.83
CA ASN A 30 3.77 -9.45 35.03
C ASN A 30 3.33 -9.39 33.55
N HIS A 31 2.16 -8.82 33.26
CA HIS A 31 1.64 -8.65 31.90
C HIS A 31 1.42 -7.16 31.64
N LEU A 32 2.25 -6.56 30.78
CA LEU A 32 2.37 -5.10 30.64
C LEU A 32 1.29 -4.50 29.72
N CYS A 33 0.63 -5.31 28.88
CA CYS A 33 -0.46 -4.89 28.01
C CYS A 33 -1.76 -5.61 28.36
N GLN A 34 -2.81 -4.87 28.68
CA GLN A 34 -4.11 -5.46 29.08
C GLN A 34 -4.92 -6.00 27.89
N LYS A 35 -4.49 -5.77 26.63
CA LYS A 35 -5.20 -6.25 25.43
C LYS A 35 -4.66 -7.56 24.90
N CYS A 36 -3.35 -7.73 24.91
CA CYS A 36 -2.72 -8.95 24.43
C CYS A 36 -2.23 -9.85 25.56
N GLU A 37 -2.21 -9.37 26.80
CA GLU A 37 -1.75 -10.10 27.99
C GLU A 37 -0.32 -10.65 27.85
N VAL A 38 0.47 -10.06 26.95
CA VAL A 38 1.86 -10.46 26.67
C VAL A 38 2.74 -10.07 27.87
N GLY A 39 3.43 -11.06 28.45
CA GLY A 39 4.25 -10.94 29.64
C GLY A 39 4.33 -12.26 30.44
N GLY A 40 4.89 -12.22 31.65
CA GLY A 40 5.02 -13.38 32.54
C GLY A 40 5.99 -13.12 33.70
N ALA A 41 6.18 -14.12 34.57
CA ALA A 41 7.20 -14.07 35.61
C ALA A 41 8.59 -13.83 35.00
N TYR A 42 9.45 -13.09 35.71
CA TYR A 42 10.77 -12.70 35.20
C TYR A 42 11.59 -13.92 34.78
N GLU A 43 11.53 -15.05 35.50
CA GLU A 43 12.28 -16.25 35.12
C GLU A 43 11.84 -16.85 33.77
N VAL A 44 10.60 -16.61 33.34
CA VAL A 44 10.05 -17.07 32.06
C VAL A 44 10.36 -16.06 30.97
N THR A 45 10.11 -14.76 31.19
CA THR A 45 10.39 -13.71 30.18
C THR A 45 11.88 -13.46 29.94
N ALA A 46 12.74 -13.83 30.91
CA ALA A 46 14.19 -13.82 30.77
C ALA A 46 14.77 -15.14 30.22
N SER A 47 13.96 -16.19 30.04
CA SER A 47 14.41 -17.43 29.37
C SER A 47 14.44 -17.22 27.86
N ASP A 48 15.28 -17.99 27.15
CA ASP A 48 15.42 -17.90 25.69
C ASP A 48 14.07 -18.21 25.01
N GLU A 49 13.38 -19.27 25.46
CA GLU A 49 12.07 -19.66 24.96
C GLU A 49 10.99 -18.61 25.22
N GLY A 50 10.97 -18.03 26.43
CA GLY A 50 9.97 -17.01 26.78
C GLY A 50 10.24 -15.68 26.11
N TYR A 51 11.50 -15.26 25.95
CA TYR A 51 11.86 -14.09 25.15
C TYR A 51 11.40 -14.25 23.70
N HIS A 52 11.67 -15.39 23.07
CA HIS A 52 11.30 -15.62 21.66
C HIS A 52 9.80 -15.67 21.42
N ALA A 53 9.02 -16.25 22.33
CA ALA A 53 7.56 -16.25 22.24
C ALA A 53 6.98 -14.82 22.19
N LEU A 54 7.59 -13.86 22.90
CA LEU A 54 7.15 -12.46 22.91
C LEU A 54 7.36 -11.75 21.55
N PHE A 55 8.39 -12.11 20.78
CA PHE A 55 8.70 -11.47 19.49
C PHE A 55 7.94 -12.09 18.31
N ASP A 56 7.81 -13.41 18.27
CA ASP A 56 7.03 -14.09 17.22
C ASP A 56 5.55 -13.67 17.29
N ASP A 57 5.01 -13.54 18.50
CA ASP A 57 3.66 -13.02 18.69
C ASP A 57 3.55 -11.53 18.39
N ALA A 58 4.58 -10.72 18.63
CA ALA A 58 4.58 -9.29 18.29
C ALA A 58 4.47 -9.04 16.77
N VAL A 59 5.19 -9.81 15.94
CA VAL A 59 5.10 -9.71 14.48
C VAL A 59 3.71 -10.14 13.99
N ARG A 60 3.20 -11.28 14.49
CA ARG A 60 1.85 -11.76 14.16
C ARG A 60 0.76 -10.80 14.61
N GLN A 61 0.93 -10.17 15.77
CA GLN A 61 0.01 -9.18 16.30
C GLN A 61 0.06 -7.88 15.48
N MET A 62 1.23 -7.43 15.05
CA MET A 62 1.36 -6.31 14.11
C MET A 62 0.69 -6.61 12.76
N GLN A 63 0.93 -7.78 12.17
CA GLN A 63 0.26 -8.19 10.92
C GLN A 63 -1.27 -8.27 11.09
N THR A 64 -1.74 -8.74 12.24
CA THR A 64 -3.17 -8.82 12.56
C THR A 64 -3.79 -7.43 12.78
N ASN A 65 -3.10 -6.54 13.51
CA ASN A 65 -3.56 -5.19 13.81
C ASN A 65 -3.55 -4.26 12.59
N THR A 66 -2.58 -4.44 11.69
CA THR A 66 -2.49 -3.67 10.43
C THR A 66 -3.31 -4.29 9.31
N GLY A 67 -3.67 -5.58 9.42
CA GLY A 67 -4.30 -6.34 8.35
C GLY A 67 -3.36 -6.69 7.19
N THR A 68 -2.08 -6.33 7.28
CA THR A 68 -1.09 -6.56 6.23
C THR A 68 -0.42 -7.90 6.43
N LYS A 69 -0.72 -8.86 5.54
CA LYS A 69 0.00 -10.14 5.44
C LYS A 69 0.75 -10.17 4.12
N ASP A 70 2.01 -9.75 4.15
CA ASP A 70 2.89 -9.80 2.99
C ASP A 70 3.58 -11.18 2.93
N LYS A 71 3.09 -12.03 2.03
CA LYS A 71 3.65 -13.38 1.83
C LYS A 71 5.03 -13.36 1.18
N VAL A 72 5.37 -12.29 0.46
CA VAL A 72 6.67 -12.13 -0.19
C VAL A 72 7.71 -11.74 0.86
N ALA A 73 7.37 -10.76 1.71
CA ALA A 73 8.25 -10.35 2.81
C ALA A 73 8.38 -11.44 3.91
N GLN A 74 7.40 -12.35 4.05
CA GLN A 74 7.42 -13.36 5.12
C GLN A 74 8.67 -14.25 5.10
N TYR A 75 9.16 -14.64 3.91
CA TYR A 75 10.40 -15.41 3.78
C TYR A 75 11.60 -14.69 4.42
N TRP A 76 11.72 -13.39 4.16
CA TRP A 76 12.80 -12.56 4.71
C TRP A 76 12.60 -12.26 6.19
N ILE A 77 11.35 -12.07 6.63
CA ILE A 77 11.01 -11.89 8.05
C ILE A 77 11.46 -13.11 8.86
N ASP A 78 11.19 -14.32 8.38
CA ASP A 78 11.59 -15.55 9.09
C ASP A 78 13.12 -15.67 9.19
N ILE A 79 13.85 -15.32 8.13
CA ILE A 79 15.32 -15.29 8.15
C ILE A 79 15.86 -14.23 9.12
N LEU A 80 15.28 -13.04 9.12
CA LEU A 80 15.68 -11.94 10.00
C LEU A 80 15.41 -12.29 11.47
N LEU A 81 14.29 -12.94 11.76
CA LEU A 81 13.98 -13.43 13.11
C LEU A 81 15.04 -14.44 13.55
N GLU A 82 15.34 -15.47 12.76
CA GLU A 82 16.39 -16.45 13.11
C GLU A 82 17.77 -15.81 13.28
N LYS A 83 18.14 -14.85 12.43
CA LYS A 83 19.41 -14.11 12.58
C LYS A 83 19.44 -13.23 13.82
N ALA A 84 18.32 -12.60 14.17
CA ALA A 84 18.20 -11.84 15.42
C ALA A 84 18.44 -12.75 16.63
N LYS A 85 17.92 -13.98 16.61
CA LYS A 85 18.17 -14.99 17.66
C LYS A 85 19.65 -15.31 17.77
N ILE A 86 20.31 -15.58 16.65
CA ILE A 86 21.75 -15.89 16.61
C ILE A 86 22.58 -14.71 17.16
N PHE A 87 22.33 -13.49 16.67
CA PHE A 87 23.10 -12.31 17.07
C PHE A 87 22.92 -11.97 18.55
N LYS A 88 21.70 -12.12 19.09
CA LYS A 88 21.44 -11.90 20.52
C LYS A 88 22.09 -12.97 21.40
N ARG A 89 22.09 -14.22 20.95
CA ARG A 89 22.75 -15.33 21.65
C ARG A 89 24.27 -15.19 21.67
N GLU A 90 24.86 -14.76 20.55
CA GLU A 90 26.30 -14.55 20.43
C GLU A 90 26.77 -13.28 21.17
N ASN A 91 25.90 -12.27 21.29
CA ASN A 91 26.23 -11.01 21.94
C ASN A 91 25.07 -10.53 22.86
N PRO A 92 24.95 -11.09 24.08
CA PRO A 92 23.85 -10.78 24.99
C PRO A 92 23.74 -9.31 25.38
N ASP A 93 24.88 -8.61 25.45
CA ASP A 93 24.98 -7.22 25.91
C ASP A 93 24.61 -6.19 24.82
N LYS A 94 24.48 -6.59 23.55
CA LYS A 94 24.09 -5.67 22.47
C LYS A 94 22.66 -5.17 22.68
N SER A 95 22.48 -3.87 22.49
CA SER A 95 21.17 -3.22 22.50
C SER A 95 20.33 -3.65 21.30
N GLN A 96 19.02 -3.45 21.37
CA GLN A 96 18.11 -3.75 20.26
C GLN A 96 18.42 -2.94 19.00
N ASP A 97 18.81 -1.66 19.17
CA ASP A 97 19.14 -0.78 18.05
C ASP A 97 20.41 -1.25 17.31
N GLU A 98 21.41 -1.73 18.04
CA GLU A 98 22.64 -2.28 17.45
C GLU A 98 22.37 -3.55 16.65
N ILE A 99 21.57 -4.48 17.19
CA ILE A 99 21.17 -5.70 16.49
C ILE A 99 20.35 -5.34 15.24
N THR A 100 19.46 -4.35 15.34
CA THR A 100 18.66 -3.87 14.22
C THR A 100 19.55 -3.29 13.12
N MET A 101 20.52 -2.45 13.45
CA MET A 101 21.47 -1.89 12.48
C MET A 101 22.29 -2.97 11.78
N GLU A 102 22.72 -4.00 12.51
CA GLU A 102 23.51 -5.11 11.96
C GLU A 102 22.67 -6.01 11.04
N LEU A 103 21.42 -6.29 11.42
CA LEU A 103 20.47 -7.01 10.58
C LEU A 103 20.11 -6.24 9.31
N LEU A 104 19.92 -4.91 9.41
CA LEU A 104 19.69 -4.05 8.24
C LEU A 104 20.90 -3.98 7.32
N GLY A 105 22.11 -3.97 7.88
CA GLY A 105 23.36 -4.09 7.11
C GLY A 105 23.41 -5.41 6.36
N TRP A 106 23.20 -6.53 7.07
CA TRP A 106 23.17 -7.86 6.47
C TRP A 106 22.11 -8.00 5.38
N LEU A 107 20.89 -7.48 5.62
CA LEU A 107 19.79 -7.54 4.66
C LEU A 107 20.12 -6.78 3.38
N ARG A 108 20.77 -5.61 3.49
CA ARG A 108 21.22 -4.81 2.35
C ARG A 108 22.31 -5.49 1.53
N ASP A 109 23.14 -6.29 2.20
CA ASP A 109 24.23 -7.03 1.57
C ASP A 109 23.76 -8.37 0.96
N GLN A 110 22.47 -8.70 1.05
CA GLN A 110 21.95 -9.90 0.38
C GLN A 110 21.97 -9.71 -1.13
N PRO A 111 22.56 -10.65 -1.88
CA PRO A 111 22.43 -10.64 -3.33
C PRO A 111 20.95 -10.77 -3.69
N ASP A 112 20.52 -10.00 -4.68
CA ASP A 112 19.21 -10.11 -5.34
C ASP A 112 17.98 -9.63 -4.53
N LEU A 113 18.13 -8.77 -3.52
CA LEU A 113 17.00 -8.06 -2.89
C LEU A 113 17.22 -6.53 -2.84
N ASP A 114 16.69 -5.80 -3.81
CA ASP A 114 16.42 -4.36 -3.72
C ASP A 114 14.90 -4.15 -3.52
N PRO A 115 14.41 -3.92 -2.29
CA PRO A 115 12.99 -3.70 -2.02
C PRO A 115 12.34 -2.59 -2.85
N THR A 116 13.13 -1.67 -3.39
CA THR A 116 12.66 -0.57 -4.26
C THR A 116 12.44 -1.01 -5.69
N GLN A 117 13.17 -2.03 -6.16
CA GLN A 117 13.06 -2.61 -7.51
C GLN A 117 12.25 -3.92 -7.50
N ASP A 118 12.18 -4.59 -6.36
CA ASP A 118 11.59 -5.92 -6.21
C ASP A 118 10.12 -5.90 -5.73
N THR A 119 9.55 -4.71 -5.55
CA THR A 119 8.12 -4.52 -5.27
C THR A 119 7.43 -3.89 -6.47
N PRO A 120 6.75 -4.68 -7.32
CA PRO A 120 6.16 -4.15 -8.55
C PRO A 120 5.03 -3.15 -8.26
N VAL A 121 4.87 -2.17 -9.16
CA VAL A 121 3.74 -1.25 -9.16
C VAL A 121 2.42 -2.03 -9.28
N GLU A 122 1.55 -1.87 -8.29
CA GLU A 122 0.26 -2.56 -8.27
C GLU A 122 -0.77 -1.80 -9.13
N ILE A 123 -1.30 -2.47 -10.15
CA ILE A 123 -2.13 -1.86 -11.21
C ILE A 123 -3.48 -1.32 -10.68
N LEU A 124 -4.10 -1.99 -9.70
CA LEU A 124 -5.38 -1.55 -9.13
C LEU A 124 -5.21 -0.24 -8.37
N HIS A 125 -4.18 -0.13 -7.54
CA HIS A 125 -3.96 1.05 -6.71
C HIS A 125 -3.37 2.19 -7.52
N THR A 126 -2.52 1.92 -8.50
CA THR A 126 -1.83 2.96 -9.28
C THR A 126 -2.68 3.47 -10.42
N ILE A 127 -3.25 2.58 -11.23
CA ILE A 127 -4.02 2.95 -12.43
C ILE A 127 -5.50 3.19 -12.07
N LEU A 128 -6.21 2.20 -11.54
CA LEU A 128 -7.68 2.31 -11.33
C LEU A 128 -8.03 3.26 -10.17
N LEU A 129 -7.59 2.94 -8.96
CA LEU A 129 -7.85 3.73 -7.75
C LEU A 129 -6.92 4.96 -7.64
N GLY A 130 -6.06 5.17 -8.64
CA GLY A 130 -5.19 6.33 -8.79
C GLY A 130 -5.62 7.19 -9.96
N ILE A 131 -5.01 6.92 -11.12
CA ILE A 131 -5.12 7.74 -12.32
C ILE A 131 -6.57 7.88 -12.78
N VAL A 132 -7.29 6.78 -12.99
CA VAL A 132 -8.69 6.81 -13.46
C VAL A 132 -9.58 7.53 -12.45
N LYS A 133 -9.32 7.36 -11.15
CA LYS A 133 -10.00 8.12 -10.09
C LYS A 133 -9.71 9.63 -10.17
N TYR A 134 -8.50 10.03 -10.51
CA TYR A 134 -8.15 11.45 -10.67
C TYR A 134 -8.81 12.06 -11.92
N VAL A 135 -8.79 11.35 -13.05
CA VAL A 135 -9.49 11.76 -14.28
C VAL A 135 -10.98 11.89 -14.02
N TRP A 136 -11.59 10.89 -13.37
CA TRP A 136 -13.00 10.94 -12.98
C TRP A 136 -13.31 12.15 -12.11
N HIS A 137 -12.45 12.45 -11.13
CA HIS A 137 -12.66 13.60 -10.26
C HIS A 137 -12.59 14.92 -11.03
N LEU A 138 -11.58 15.12 -11.89
CA LEU A 138 -11.45 16.32 -12.73
C LEU A 138 -12.69 16.51 -13.60
N PHE A 139 -13.07 15.46 -14.34
CA PHE A 139 -14.27 15.43 -15.17
C PHE A 139 -15.54 15.74 -14.37
N HIS A 140 -15.80 14.99 -13.30
CA HIS A 140 -17.04 15.11 -12.55
C HIS A 140 -17.17 16.47 -11.87
N THR A 141 -16.06 17.09 -11.46
CA THR A 141 -16.08 18.44 -10.89
C THR A 141 -16.32 19.55 -11.92
N SER A 142 -15.95 19.34 -13.19
CA SER A 142 -16.20 20.33 -14.26
C SER A 142 -17.64 20.36 -14.76
N LEU A 143 -18.46 19.36 -14.41
CA LEU A 143 -19.85 19.25 -14.84
C LEU A 143 -20.80 20.12 -14.01
N THR A 144 -21.88 20.58 -14.65
CA THR A 144 -23.05 21.16 -13.96
C THR A 144 -23.83 20.09 -13.19
N ASP A 145 -24.64 20.48 -12.22
CA ASP A 145 -25.41 19.51 -11.42
C ASP A 145 -26.44 18.74 -12.25
N ALA A 146 -27.00 19.36 -13.30
CA ALA A 146 -27.86 18.67 -14.26
C ALA A 146 -27.08 17.59 -15.04
N GLN A 147 -25.85 17.87 -15.45
CA GLN A 147 -25.00 16.89 -16.14
C GLN A 147 -24.51 15.78 -15.22
N LYS A 148 -24.18 16.08 -13.95
CA LYS A 148 -23.80 15.07 -12.95
C LYS A 148 -24.91 14.05 -12.73
N SER A 149 -26.18 14.45 -12.85
CA SER A 149 -27.33 13.55 -12.70
C SER A 149 -27.40 12.44 -13.76
N LEU A 150 -26.69 12.60 -14.88
CA LEU A 150 -26.55 11.58 -15.93
C LEU A 150 -25.62 10.43 -15.50
N PHE A 151 -24.83 10.64 -14.45
CA PHE A 151 -23.81 9.70 -14.00
C PHE A 151 -24.14 9.09 -12.63
N TYR A 152 -23.48 7.97 -12.33
CA TYR A 152 -23.65 7.27 -11.08
C TYR A 152 -23.12 8.10 -9.90
N ASN A 153 -23.97 8.33 -8.88
CA ASN A 153 -23.70 9.26 -7.78
C ASN A 153 -23.22 8.63 -6.46
N ASN A 154 -23.13 7.30 -6.36
CA ASN A 154 -22.59 6.68 -5.14
C ASN A 154 -21.06 6.49 -5.26
N ASN A 155 -20.45 6.11 -4.14
CA ASN A 155 -19.02 5.81 -4.08
C ASN A 155 -18.62 4.76 -5.13
N LEU A 156 -17.63 5.12 -5.95
CA LEU A 156 -17.06 4.24 -6.95
C LEU A 156 -16.05 3.28 -6.29
N ILE A 157 -16.05 2.04 -6.75
CA ILE A 157 -15.11 0.98 -6.34
C ILE A 157 -14.34 0.48 -7.56
N GLY A 158 -13.32 -0.36 -7.37
CA GLY A 158 -12.41 -0.83 -8.44
C GLY A 158 -13.11 -1.28 -9.73
N LYS A 159 -14.18 -2.09 -9.61
CA LYS A 159 -14.98 -2.55 -10.77
C LYS A 159 -15.58 -1.39 -11.58
N HIS A 160 -16.04 -0.32 -10.92
CA HIS A 160 -16.63 0.83 -11.61
C HIS A 160 -15.55 1.62 -12.35
N PHE A 161 -14.37 1.81 -11.74
CA PHE A 161 -13.25 2.48 -12.41
C PHE A 161 -12.75 1.69 -13.62
N LYS A 162 -12.79 0.36 -13.57
CA LYS A 162 -12.49 -0.48 -14.73
C LYS A 162 -13.49 -0.25 -15.88
N THR A 163 -14.79 -0.20 -15.57
CA THR A 163 -15.82 0.14 -16.57
C THR A 163 -15.62 1.54 -17.12
N LEU A 164 -15.32 2.52 -16.26
CA LEU A 164 -15.06 3.89 -16.68
C LEU A 164 -13.88 3.98 -17.66
N MET A 165 -12.73 3.41 -17.34
CA MET A 165 -11.56 3.37 -18.23
C MET A 165 -11.82 2.73 -19.59
N GLN A 166 -12.80 1.83 -19.69
CA GLN A 166 -13.15 1.19 -20.96
C GLN A 166 -14.18 1.97 -21.78
N THR A 167 -14.93 2.87 -21.15
CA THR A 167 -16.15 3.44 -21.75
C THR A 167 -16.26 4.94 -21.66
N MET A 168 -15.39 5.62 -20.90
CA MET A 168 -15.55 7.04 -20.58
C MET A 168 -15.49 7.89 -21.85
N ALA A 169 -14.53 7.64 -22.75
CA ALA A 169 -14.41 8.38 -24.01
C ALA A 169 -15.71 8.44 -24.83
N PHE A 170 -16.54 7.38 -24.83
CA PHE A 170 -17.81 7.35 -25.56
C PHE A 170 -18.92 8.17 -24.91
N HIS A 171 -18.86 8.38 -23.60
CA HIS A 171 -19.92 9.04 -22.83
C HIS A 171 -19.64 10.53 -22.59
N VAL A 172 -18.38 10.95 -22.68
CA VAL A 172 -17.99 12.34 -22.39
C VAL A 172 -17.95 13.24 -23.62
N HIS A 173 -18.14 12.67 -24.83
CA HIS A 173 -18.15 13.44 -26.07
C HIS A 173 -19.20 14.57 -25.99
N SER A 174 -18.77 15.80 -26.28
CA SER A 174 -19.57 17.04 -26.16
C SER A 174 -19.92 17.50 -24.74
N LEU A 175 -19.47 16.83 -23.68
CA LEU A 175 -19.68 17.24 -22.28
C LEU A 175 -18.45 17.91 -21.65
N VAL A 176 -17.29 17.81 -22.28
CA VAL A 176 -16.00 18.25 -21.75
C VAL A 176 -15.25 19.13 -22.74
N THR A 177 -14.24 19.85 -22.23
CA THR A 177 -13.27 20.57 -23.08
C THR A 177 -12.39 19.58 -23.85
N LEU A 178 -11.76 20.04 -24.93
CA LEU A 178 -10.86 19.21 -25.73
C LEU A 178 -9.70 18.63 -24.90
N ASP A 179 -9.12 19.41 -23.99
CA ASP A 179 -8.02 18.95 -23.13
C ASP A 179 -8.46 17.84 -22.16
N HIS A 180 -9.66 17.94 -21.60
CA HIS A 180 -10.23 16.89 -20.76
C HIS A 180 -10.55 15.63 -21.56
N PHE A 181 -11.04 15.78 -22.80
CA PHE A 181 -11.29 14.65 -23.69
C PHE A 181 -9.99 13.94 -24.06
N ASN A 182 -8.95 14.69 -24.43
CA ASN A 182 -7.62 14.15 -24.75
C ASN A 182 -7.00 13.44 -23.54
N LEU A 183 -7.17 13.99 -22.34
CA LEU A 183 -6.75 13.33 -21.10
C LEU A 183 -7.45 11.98 -20.92
N ILE A 184 -8.77 11.94 -21.05
CA ILE A 184 -9.53 10.68 -20.95
C ILE A 184 -9.05 9.68 -22.00
N GLN A 185 -8.92 10.11 -23.25
CA GLN A 185 -8.46 9.24 -24.33
C GLN A 185 -7.06 8.68 -24.07
N SER A 186 -6.11 9.51 -23.65
CA SER A 186 -4.73 9.05 -23.36
C SER A 186 -4.68 8.01 -22.23
N VAL A 187 -5.51 8.18 -21.20
CA VAL A 187 -5.60 7.23 -20.08
C VAL A 187 -6.30 5.94 -20.50
N ASP A 188 -7.32 6.01 -21.35
CA ASP A 188 -8.01 4.83 -21.88
C ASP A 188 -7.06 4.00 -22.79
N GLU A 189 -6.26 4.66 -23.64
CA GLU A 189 -5.23 4.03 -24.48
C GLU A 189 -4.13 3.38 -23.64
N LEU A 190 -3.57 4.09 -22.66
CA LEU A 190 -2.60 3.55 -21.72
C LEU A 190 -3.18 2.36 -20.94
N GLY A 191 -4.41 2.50 -20.45
CA GLY A 191 -5.13 1.47 -19.71
C GLY A 191 -5.31 0.20 -20.51
N ALA A 192 -5.66 0.29 -21.80
CA ALA A 192 -5.76 -0.87 -22.69
C ALA A 192 -4.42 -1.62 -22.82
N MET A 193 -3.32 -0.87 -22.91
CA MET A 193 -1.98 -1.41 -23.08
C MET A 193 -1.45 -2.11 -21.81
N LEU A 194 -1.77 -1.57 -20.64
CA LEU A 194 -1.38 -2.16 -19.34
C LEU A 194 -2.19 -3.42 -18.98
N TRP A 195 -3.34 -3.65 -19.63
CA TRP A 195 -4.24 -4.77 -19.35
C TRP A 195 -4.03 -6.02 -20.23
N VAL A 196 -2.85 -6.17 -20.84
CA VAL A 196 -2.49 -7.37 -21.61
C VAL A 196 -1.95 -8.48 -20.70
N HIS A 197 -2.20 -9.73 -21.06
CA HIS A 197 -1.77 -10.89 -20.27
C HIS A 197 -0.45 -11.49 -20.76
N GLU A 198 -0.07 -11.21 -22.00
CA GLU A 198 1.13 -11.69 -22.66
C GLU A 198 1.72 -10.58 -23.53
N ILE A 199 3.05 -10.49 -23.58
CA ILE A 199 3.79 -9.52 -24.39
C ILE A 199 4.59 -10.31 -25.43
N SER A 200 4.20 -10.19 -26.71
CA SER A 200 4.83 -10.94 -27.80
C SER A 200 6.21 -10.39 -28.21
N ASN A 201 6.38 -9.06 -28.12
CA ASN A 201 7.65 -8.39 -28.42
C ASN A 201 7.89 -7.31 -27.35
N MET A 202 8.86 -7.57 -26.47
CA MET A 202 9.14 -6.70 -25.33
C MET A 202 9.63 -5.31 -25.78
N ASP A 203 10.55 -5.24 -26.74
CA ASP A 203 11.13 -3.96 -27.17
C ASP A 203 10.06 -3.03 -27.77
N MET A 204 9.23 -3.56 -28.69
CA MET A 204 8.13 -2.79 -29.27
C MET A 204 7.11 -2.36 -28.22
N TYR A 205 6.73 -3.28 -27.33
CA TYR A 205 5.78 -3.01 -26.26
C TYR A 205 6.27 -1.89 -25.34
N LEU A 206 7.54 -1.91 -24.94
CA LEU A 206 8.12 -0.89 -24.07
C LEU A 206 8.26 0.47 -24.77
N ASP A 207 8.53 0.49 -26.07
CA ASP A 207 8.59 1.74 -26.84
C ASP A 207 7.20 2.36 -27.02
N ASP A 208 6.18 1.56 -27.35
CA ASP A 208 4.79 2.01 -27.39
C ASP A 208 4.32 2.50 -26.01
N LEU A 209 4.68 1.76 -24.95
CA LEU A 209 4.32 2.12 -23.58
C LEU A 209 4.95 3.44 -23.14
N LYS A 210 6.22 3.69 -23.48
CA LYS A 210 6.89 4.99 -23.20
C LYS A 210 6.12 6.14 -23.83
N ILE A 211 5.68 5.97 -25.08
CA ILE A 211 4.91 6.99 -25.80
C ILE A 211 3.57 7.23 -25.10
N LEU A 212 2.84 6.18 -24.73
CA LEU A 212 1.54 6.30 -24.06
C LEU A 212 1.64 6.93 -22.67
N ILE A 213 2.68 6.60 -21.90
CA ILE A 213 2.96 7.24 -20.61
C ILE A 213 3.25 8.73 -20.81
N GLY A 214 4.11 9.07 -21.79
CA GLY A 214 4.42 10.45 -22.16
C GLY A 214 3.16 11.25 -22.52
N ASN A 215 2.34 10.72 -23.44
CA ASN A 215 1.08 11.33 -23.86
C ASN A 215 0.14 11.56 -22.67
N THR A 216 0.05 10.59 -21.75
CA THR A 216 -0.79 10.70 -20.55
C THR A 216 -0.30 11.81 -19.64
N LEU A 217 1.01 11.88 -19.36
CA LEU A 217 1.60 12.91 -18.51
C LEU A 217 1.44 14.31 -19.13
N ASP A 218 1.64 14.45 -20.44
CA ASP A 218 1.44 15.70 -21.17
C ASP A 218 -0.03 16.14 -21.13
N ALA A 219 -0.98 15.21 -21.31
CA ALA A 219 -2.41 15.51 -21.21
C ALA A 219 -2.81 15.92 -19.78
N PHE A 220 -2.21 15.30 -18.75
CA PHE A 220 -2.37 15.75 -17.36
C PHE A 220 -1.83 17.17 -17.16
N ALA A 221 -0.68 17.49 -17.75
CA ALA A 221 -0.08 18.82 -17.66
C ALA A 221 -0.95 19.90 -18.30
N ALA A 222 -1.60 19.59 -19.42
CA ALA A 222 -2.51 20.49 -20.11
C ALA A 222 -3.77 20.82 -19.28
N VAL A 223 -4.27 19.87 -18.48
CA VAL A 223 -5.45 20.08 -17.63
C VAL A 223 -5.09 20.66 -16.26
N ASP A 224 -4.11 20.07 -15.57
CA ASP A 224 -3.62 20.50 -14.26
C ASP A 224 -2.22 19.93 -13.96
N ALA A 225 -1.17 20.66 -14.35
CA ALA A 225 0.22 20.29 -14.13
C ALA A 225 0.59 20.06 -12.66
N ALA A 226 -0.12 20.69 -11.69
CA ALA A 226 0.18 20.49 -10.27
C ALA A 226 -0.13 19.05 -9.82
N LYS A 227 -0.98 18.30 -10.54
CA LYS A 227 -1.28 16.89 -10.20
C LYS A 227 -0.07 15.98 -10.39
N ILE A 228 0.78 16.24 -11.36
CA ILE A 228 1.99 15.43 -11.62
C ILE A 228 2.91 15.42 -10.38
N ILE A 229 3.03 16.58 -9.73
CA ILE A 229 3.86 16.74 -8.53
C ILE A 229 3.13 16.26 -7.27
N ASN A 230 1.84 16.59 -7.14
CA ASN A 230 1.10 16.36 -5.89
C ASN A 230 0.49 14.97 -5.76
N LYS A 231 0.46 14.17 -6.84
CA LYS A 231 -0.10 12.82 -6.85
C LYS A 231 0.98 11.79 -7.13
N VAL A 232 1.48 11.17 -6.07
CA VAL A 232 2.53 10.12 -6.13
C VAL A 232 2.25 9.03 -7.16
N LYS A 233 0.98 8.67 -7.39
CA LYS A 233 0.58 7.63 -8.35
C LYS A 233 0.83 8.00 -9.82
N LEU A 234 0.87 9.29 -10.16
CA LEU A 234 1.26 9.74 -11.51
C LEU A 234 2.77 9.64 -11.70
N HIS A 235 3.55 9.90 -10.64
CA HIS A 235 4.99 9.67 -10.67
C HIS A 235 5.32 8.18 -10.82
N LEU A 236 4.55 7.28 -10.18
CA LEU A 236 4.76 5.84 -10.31
C LEU A 236 4.61 5.29 -11.75
N LEU A 237 3.93 6.01 -12.66
CA LEU A 237 3.85 5.61 -14.07
C LEU A 237 5.22 5.48 -14.72
N THR A 238 6.18 6.33 -14.35
CA THR A 238 7.52 6.29 -14.97
C THR A 238 8.31 5.05 -14.58
N HIS A 239 7.90 4.36 -13.52
CA HIS A 239 8.55 3.15 -13.01
C HIS A 239 7.90 1.86 -13.56
N ILE A 240 6.79 1.95 -14.31
CA ILE A 240 6.14 0.77 -14.89
C ILE A 240 7.02 0.08 -15.94
N ILE A 241 7.82 0.84 -16.68
CA ILE A 241 8.72 0.30 -17.72
C ILE A 241 9.76 -0.67 -17.14
N PRO A 242 10.59 -0.26 -16.16
CA PRO A 242 11.53 -1.20 -15.54
C PRO A 242 10.83 -2.37 -14.86
N ASP A 243 9.66 -2.15 -14.24
CA ASP A 243 8.87 -3.24 -13.64
C ASP A 243 8.43 -4.28 -14.68
N ILE A 244 7.95 -3.87 -15.84
CA ILE A 244 7.51 -4.81 -16.90
C ILE A 244 8.70 -5.57 -17.49
N CYS A 245 9.86 -4.94 -17.60
CA CYS A 245 11.09 -5.64 -17.99
C CYS A 245 11.43 -6.77 -17.01
N HIS A 246 11.22 -6.54 -15.71
CA HIS A 246 11.65 -7.45 -14.66
C HIS A 246 10.60 -8.54 -14.36
N PHE A 247 9.33 -8.17 -14.30
CA PHE A 247 8.23 -9.04 -13.86
C PHE A 247 7.31 -9.49 -14.99
N GLY A 248 7.46 -8.95 -16.20
CA GLY A 248 6.53 -9.18 -17.29
C GLY A 248 5.23 -8.36 -17.16
N PRO A 249 4.11 -8.82 -17.73
CA PRO A 249 2.88 -8.04 -17.80
C PRO A 249 2.35 -7.65 -16.41
N ILE A 250 2.20 -6.35 -16.16
CA ILE A 250 1.86 -5.80 -14.83
C ILE A 250 0.49 -6.25 -14.30
N ILE A 251 -0.40 -6.73 -15.18
CA ILE A 251 -1.69 -7.32 -14.77
C ILE A 251 -1.51 -8.54 -13.87
N GLN A 252 -0.41 -9.29 -14.01
CA GLN A 252 -0.10 -10.49 -13.24
C GLN A 252 0.29 -10.16 -11.79
N ASN A 253 0.70 -8.92 -11.54
CA ASN A 253 1.02 -8.40 -10.21
C ASN A 253 -0.19 -7.78 -9.51
N SER A 254 -1.40 -7.91 -10.08
CA SER A 254 -2.62 -7.39 -9.45
C SER A 254 -3.09 -8.28 -8.31
N THR A 255 -3.25 -7.66 -7.14
CA THR A 255 -3.68 -8.37 -5.92
C THR A 255 -5.14 -8.86 -5.94
N GLU A 256 -5.94 -8.44 -6.94
CA GLU A 256 -7.31 -8.92 -7.15
C GLU A 256 -7.40 -10.28 -7.86
N GLN A 257 -6.31 -10.81 -8.43
CA GLN A 257 -6.34 -12.07 -9.19
C GLN A 257 -6.18 -13.34 -8.34
N TRP A 258 -6.03 -13.26 -7.01
CA TRP A 258 -5.88 -14.47 -6.20
C TRP A 258 -7.21 -15.25 -6.13
N PRO A 259 -7.33 -16.47 -6.67
CA PRO A 259 -8.49 -17.33 -6.46
C PRO A 259 -8.33 -17.96 -5.08
N GLY A 260 -8.67 -17.19 -4.04
CA GLY A 260 -8.44 -17.57 -2.66
C GLY A 260 -9.48 -17.01 -1.71
N SER A 261 -10.73 -16.89 -2.15
CA SER A 261 -11.86 -16.69 -1.23
C SER A 261 -13.20 -16.95 -1.90
N LYS A 262 -13.63 -18.21 -1.85
CA LYS A 262 -15.01 -18.58 -1.48
C LYS A 262 -14.99 -20.06 -1.01
N PRO A 263 -15.63 -20.39 0.13
CA PRO A 263 -15.83 -21.78 0.54
C PRO A 263 -16.70 -22.54 -0.46
#